data_AF-A0A8T5PLD6-F1
#
_entry.id   AF-A0A8T5PLD6-F1
#
_cell.length_a   1.000
_cell.length_b   1.000
_cell.length_c   1.000
_cell.angle_alpha   90.00
_cell.angle_beta   90.00
_cell.angle_gamma   90.00
#
_symmetry.space_group_name_H-M   'P 1'
#
loop_
_entity.id
_entity.type
_entity.pdbx_description
1 polymer ?
#
loop_
_entity_poly.entity_id
_entity_poly.type
_entity_poly.pdbx_seq_one_letter_code
_entity_poly.pdbx_strand_id
1 'polypeptide(L)'
;MKILDIGCSTIDRKYKSSNPKDKVIGLDKFHVNGADVLADLEKTLPFKDNSFDMIIASHVLEHTNNFFSVMEEIHRILKPKGILKVWVPHFSSNLAYTNPDHKRFFAAYTFDHFKPENIENYYSKARFNIRKRKLIIVHSGIFYFLNYIFNPIINLRIPFFEKFINPFIRVDDIYVEMECIK
;
A
#
# COMPACT_ATOMS: atom_id res chain seq x y z
N MET A 1 -0.54 19.75 1.78
CA MET A 1 -1.19 18.66 1.01
C MET A 1 -2.40 18.15 1.76
N LYS A 2 -3.38 17.60 1.07
CA LYS A 2 -4.50 16.85 1.64
C LYS A 2 -4.23 15.36 1.47
N ILE A 3 -4.11 14.65 2.58
CA ILE A 3 -3.64 13.26 2.66
C ILE A 3 -4.74 12.40 3.26
N LEU A 4 -5.02 11.25 2.68
CA LEU A 4 -5.88 10.22 3.26
C LEU A 4 -5.03 9.07 3.79
N ASP A 5 -5.25 8.65 5.03
CA ASP A 5 -4.68 7.46 5.65
C ASP A 5 -5.80 6.40 5.78
N ILE A 6 -5.81 5.41 4.88
CA ILE A 6 -6.84 4.36 4.86
C ILE A 6 -6.43 3.16 5.71
N GLY A 7 -7.34 2.66 6.54
CA GLY A 7 -7.07 1.61 7.52
C GLY A 7 -6.19 2.11 8.67
N CYS A 8 -6.50 3.30 9.19
CA CYS A 8 -5.66 4.03 10.14
C CYS A 8 -5.54 3.37 11.52
N SER A 9 -6.32 2.32 11.84
CA SER A 9 -6.19 1.48 13.04
C SER A 9 -6.47 2.19 14.38
N THR A 10 -6.29 1.45 15.48
CA THR A 10 -6.91 1.68 16.80
C THR A 10 -6.22 2.69 17.70
N ILE A 11 -4.89 2.86 17.61
CA ILE A 11 -4.11 3.52 18.69
C ILE A 11 -3.67 4.96 18.35
N ASP A 12 -3.74 5.36 17.09
CA ASP A 12 -3.53 6.73 16.59
C ASP A 12 -3.57 6.64 15.06
N ARG A 13 -3.55 7.76 14.33
CA ARG A 13 -3.28 7.69 12.88
C ARG A 13 -1.91 7.04 12.63
N LYS A 14 -1.88 5.95 11.85
CA LYS A 14 -0.65 5.27 11.41
C LYS A 14 0.29 6.23 10.72
N TYR A 15 -0.24 7.12 9.87
CA TYR A 15 0.54 8.12 9.17
C TYR A 15 0.52 9.49 9.87
N LYS A 16 1.70 10.03 10.16
CA LYS A 16 1.90 11.40 10.66
C LYS A 16 2.76 12.17 9.65
N SER A 17 2.24 13.28 9.10
CA SER A 17 3.04 14.12 8.21
C SER A 17 4.07 14.91 9.01
N SER A 18 5.29 15.05 8.46
CA SER A 18 6.34 15.91 9.02
C SER A 18 6.12 17.39 8.71
N ASN A 19 5.24 17.72 7.75
CA ASN A 19 4.91 19.09 7.41
C ASN A 19 3.62 19.51 8.13
N PRO A 20 3.67 20.49 9.05
CA PRO A 20 2.49 20.92 9.82
C PRO A 20 1.39 21.55 8.96
N LYS A 21 1.68 21.95 7.70
CA LYS A 21 0.68 22.47 6.75
C LYS A 21 -0.12 21.35 6.06
N ASP A 22 0.24 20.10 6.27
CA ASP A 22 -0.51 18.98 5.68
C ASP A 22 -1.76 18.66 6.50
N LYS A 23 -2.87 18.46 5.78
CA LYS A 23 -4.11 17.97 6.36
C LYS A 23 -4.21 16.48 6.13
N VAL A 24 -3.95 15.70 7.18
CA VAL A 24 -4.17 14.25 7.18
C VAL A 24 -5.61 13.97 7.62
N ILE A 25 -6.28 13.05 6.93
CA ILE A 25 -7.61 12.53 7.25
C ILE A 25 -7.47 11.01 7.38
N GLY A 26 -7.86 10.44 8.51
CA GLY A 26 -7.91 9.00 8.74
C GLY A 26 -9.27 8.44 8.33
N LEU A 27 -9.25 7.26 7.70
CA LEU A 27 -10.45 6.51 7.33
C LEU A 27 -10.32 5.07 7.80
N ASP A 28 -11.37 4.58 8.46
CA ASP A 28 -11.47 3.19 8.88
C ASP A 28 -12.94 2.73 8.82
N LYS A 29 -13.15 1.42 8.68
CA LYS A 29 -14.49 0.82 8.73
C LYS A 29 -14.97 0.60 10.17
N PHE A 30 -14.06 0.64 11.13
CA PHE A 30 -14.35 0.51 12.55
C PHE A 30 -14.30 1.86 13.26
N HIS A 31 -15.07 1.98 14.35
CA HIS A 31 -15.01 3.16 15.22
C HIS A 31 -13.71 3.14 16.03
N VAL A 32 -12.70 3.84 15.54
CA VAL A 32 -11.36 3.95 16.16
C VAL A 32 -10.96 5.41 16.31
N ASN A 33 -10.13 5.71 17.31
CA ASN A 33 -9.74 7.10 17.63
C ASN A 33 -9.07 7.83 16.45
N GLY A 34 -8.36 7.12 15.59
CA GLY A 34 -7.67 7.70 14.43
C GLY A 34 -8.57 8.03 13.23
N ALA A 35 -9.83 7.56 13.22
CA ALA A 35 -10.72 7.67 12.07
C ALA A 35 -11.55 8.96 12.13
N ASP A 36 -11.26 9.89 11.21
CA ASP A 36 -12.11 11.08 10.99
C ASP A 36 -13.33 10.75 10.15
N VAL A 37 -13.24 9.69 9.35
CA VAL A 37 -14.28 9.22 8.45
C VAL A 37 -14.50 7.73 8.64
N LEU A 38 -15.71 7.36 9.03
CA LEU A 38 -16.14 5.98 9.10
C LEU A 38 -16.66 5.54 7.73
N ALA A 39 -15.91 4.69 7.02
CA ALA A 39 -16.29 4.18 5.72
C ALA A 39 -15.61 2.84 5.41
N ASP A 40 -16.31 1.98 4.68
CA ASP A 40 -15.76 0.73 4.15
C ASP A 40 -15.06 0.99 2.81
N LEU A 41 -13.78 0.63 2.72
CA LEU A 41 -12.96 0.78 1.53
C LEU A 41 -13.50 -0.01 0.33
N GLU A 42 -14.27 -1.08 0.57
CA GLU A 42 -14.92 -1.85 -0.50
C GLU A 42 -16.21 -1.21 -1.02
N LYS A 43 -16.61 -0.05 -0.49
CA LYS A 43 -17.75 0.74 -0.94
C LYS A 43 -17.28 2.06 -1.54
N THR A 44 -18.21 2.76 -2.19
CA THR A 44 -17.96 4.13 -2.62
C THR A 44 -17.69 5.01 -1.40
N LEU A 45 -16.51 5.62 -1.37
CA LEU A 45 -16.08 6.49 -0.30
C LEU A 45 -16.78 7.85 -0.40
N PRO A 46 -17.06 8.52 0.74
CA PRO A 46 -17.78 9.79 0.79
C PRO A 46 -16.89 10.99 0.40
N PHE A 47 -16.12 10.83 -0.67
CA PHE A 47 -15.23 11.85 -1.21
C PHE A 47 -15.55 12.09 -2.68
N LYS A 48 -15.42 13.35 -3.09
CA LYS A 48 -15.47 13.74 -4.49
C LYS A 48 -14.24 13.23 -5.24
N ASP A 49 -14.35 13.10 -6.54
CA ASP A 49 -13.21 12.82 -7.42
C ASP A 49 -12.09 13.84 -7.18
N ASN A 50 -10.83 13.43 -7.34
CA ASN A 50 -9.67 14.33 -7.26
C ASN A 50 -9.57 15.09 -5.92
N SER A 51 -9.96 14.47 -4.82
CA SER A 51 -9.98 15.08 -3.49
C SER A 51 -8.64 15.10 -2.78
N PHE A 52 -7.72 14.18 -3.08
CA PHE A 52 -6.50 13.95 -2.30
C PHE A 52 -5.23 14.09 -3.15
N ASP A 53 -4.22 14.73 -2.56
CA ASP A 53 -2.87 14.84 -3.14
C ASP A 53 -2.08 13.55 -2.90
N MET A 54 -2.32 12.88 -1.78
CA MET A 54 -1.67 11.63 -1.43
C MET A 54 -2.62 10.70 -0.65
N ILE A 55 -2.49 9.41 -0.87
CA ILE A 55 -3.18 8.35 -0.11
C ILE A 55 -2.14 7.38 0.43
N ILE A 56 -2.30 7.00 1.70
CA ILE A 56 -1.50 6.01 2.40
C ILE A 56 -2.36 4.79 2.67
N ALA A 57 -1.91 3.62 2.21
CA ALA A 57 -2.54 2.34 2.42
C ALA A 57 -1.54 1.39 3.07
N SER A 58 -1.57 1.32 4.41
CA SER A 58 -0.61 0.53 5.17
C SER A 58 -1.31 -0.64 5.88
N HIS A 59 -1.04 -1.85 5.41
CA HIS A 59 -1.63 -3.09 5.89
C HIS A 59 -3.16 -3.04 5.94
N VAL A 60 -3.76 -2.87 4.76
CA VAL A 60 -5.21 -2.74 4.58
C VAL A 60 -5.69 -3.39 3.28
N LEU A 61 -4.87 -3.36 2.21
CA LEU A 61 -5.28 -3.89 0.91
C LEU A 61 -5.36 -5.43 0.88
N GLU A 62 -4.60 -6.11 1.74
CA GLU A 62 -4.66 -7.56 1.96
C GLU A 62 -5.97 -8.03 2.58
N HIS A 63 -6.71 -7.13 3.23
CA HIS A 63 -8.00 -7.41 3.85
C HIS A 63 -9.19 -7.26 2.91
N THR A 64 -8.97 -6.75 1.69
CA THR A 64 -10.07 -6.45 0.76
C THR A 64 -10.43 -7.66 -0.09
N ASN A 65 -11.70 -7.90 -0.36
CA ASN A 65 -12.18 -8.95 -1.26
C ASN A 65 -12.14 -8.48 -2.72
N ASN A 66 -12.50 -7.22 -2.99
CA ASN A 66 -12.59 -6.65 -4.33
C ASN A 66 -11.40 -5.74 -4.69
N PHE A 67 -10.20 -6.31 -4.86
CA PHE A 67 -8.95 -5.55 -5.04
C PHE A 67 -9.02 -4.46 -6.11
N PHE A 68 -9.47 -4.84 -7.32
CA PHE A 68 -9.48 -3.95 -8.47
C PHE A 68 -10.46 -2.79 -8.26
N SER A 69 -11.65 -3.06 -7.72
CA SER A 69 -12.64 -2.02 -7.39
C SER A 69 -12.14 -1.06 -6.31
N VAL A 70 -11.44 -1.57 -5.29
CA VAL A 70 -10.80 -0.72 -4.27
C VAL A 70 -9.75 0.19 -4.90
N MET A 71 -8.92 -0.34 -5.80
CA MET A 71 -7.89 0.43 -6.49
C MET A 71 -8.50 1.46 -7.46
N GLU A 72 -9.63 1.17 -8.10
CA GLU A 72 -10.42 2.14 -8.87
C GLU A 72 -10.98 3.25 -8.00
N GLU A 73 -11.47 2.93 -6.82
CA GLU A 73 -12.00 3.93 -5.90
C GLU A 73 -10.89 4.85 -5.39
N ILE A 74 -9.73 4.29 -5.03
CA ILE A 74 -8.52 5.05 -4.66
C ILE A 74 -8.08 5.95 -5.81
N HIS A 75 -8.07 5.42 -7.04
CA HIS A 75 -7.75 6.19 -8.25
C HIS A 75 -8.73 7.34 -8.48
N ARG A 76 -10.04 7.11 -8.31
CA ARG A 76 -11.09 8.13 -8.44
C ARG A 76 -10.85 9.31 -7.50
N ILE A 77 -10.54 9.05 -6.24
CA ILE A 77 -10.39 10.12 -5.22
C ILE A 77 -9.00 10.77 -5.20
N LEU A 78 -7.97 10.14 -5.79
CA LEU A 78 -6.66 10.78 -6.03
C LEU A 78 -6.77 11.87 -7.09
N LYS A 79 -6.06 12.98 -6.92
CA LYS A 79 -5.87 13.98 -7.98
C LYS A 79 -5.02 13.42 -9.13
N PRO A 80 -5.08 14.02 -10.34
CA PRO A 80 -4.07 13.76 -11.36
C PRO A 80 -2.67 14.02 -10.78
N LYS A 81 -1.73 13.10 -11.01
CA LYS A 81 -0.37 13.12 -10.41
C LYS A 81 -0.35 12.98 -8.87
N GLY A 82 -1.48 12.65 -8.25
CA GLY A 82 -1.54 12.32 -6.82
C GLY A 82 -0.79 11.01 -6.51
N ILE A 83 -0.26 10.90 -5.30
CA ILE A 83 0.61 9.78 -4.92
C ILE A 83 -0.14 8.76 -4.06
N LEU A 84 -0.03 7.49 -4.38
CA LEU A 84 -0.45 6.38 -3.55
C LEU A 84 0.78 5.68 -2.98
N LYS A 85 0.87 5.57 -1.65
CA LYS A 85 1.90 4.80 -0.96
C LYS A 85 1.28 3.59 -0.31
N VAL A 86 1.85 2.42 -0.59
CA VAL A 86 1.32 1.14 -0.15
C VAL A 86 2.38 0.39 0.64
N TRP A 87 1.96 -0.17 1.78
CA TRP A 87 2.67 -1.22 2.49
C TRP A 87 1.76 -2.42 2.63
N VAL A 88 2.23 -3.58 2.20
CA VAL A 88 1.53 -4.86 2.33
C VAL A 88 2.53 -5.95 2.71
N PRO A 89 2.10 -6.99 3.45
CA PRO A 89 2.96 -8.13 3.73
C PRO A 89 3.41 -8.78 2.43
N HIS A 90 4.71 -9.03 2.31
CA HIS A 90 5.25 -9.84 1.22
C HIS A 90 4.75 -11.28 1.35
N PHE A 91 4.54 -12.01 0.26
CA PHE A 91 4.01 -13.38 0.28
C PHE A 91 4.85 -14.38 1.11
N SER A 92 6.13 -14.08 1.38
CA SER A 92 6.99 -14.90 2.24
C SER A 92 7.01 -14.47 3.70
N SER A 93 6.35 -13.36 4.04
CA SER A 93 6.24 -12.85 5.41
C SER A 93 5.38 -13.77 6.26
N ASN A 94 5.75 -13.95 7.53
CA ASN A 94 4.88 -14.64 8.48
C ASN A 94 3.55 -13.89 8.66
N LEU A 95 3.57 -12.55 8.62
CA LEU A 95 2.37 -11.71 8.73
C LEU A 95 1.36 -12.01 7.63
N ALA A 96 1.83 -12.45 6.46
CA ALA A 96 0.95 -12.80 5.36
C ALA A 96 0.04 -13.99 5.70
N TYR A 97 0.47 -14.90 6.59
CA TYR A 97 -0.24 -16.14 6.94
C TYR A 97 -0.86 -16.13 8.34
N THR A 98 -0.34 -15.33 9.27
CA THR A 98 -0.81 -15.35 10.67
C THR A 98 -2.17 -14.70 10.86
N ASN A 99 -2.57 -13.79 9.97
CA ASN A 99 -3.87 -13.14 10.05
C ASN A 99 -4.90 -13.85 9.16
N PRO A 100 -5.90 -14.54 9.74
CA PRO A 100 -6.89 -15.29 8.96
C PRO A 100 -7.84 -14.40 8.14
N ASP A 101 -7.85 -13.08 8.38
CA ASP A 101 -8.66 -12.16 7.57
C ASP A 101 -7.99 -11.75 6.25
N HIS A 102 -6.70 -12.04 6.06
CA HIS A 102 -6.01 -11.77 4.78
C HIS A 102 -6.66 -12.57 3.64
N LYS A 103 -7.08 -11.85 2.59
CA LYS A 103 -7.76 -12.41 1.42
C LYS A 103 -6.82 -12.74 0.28
N ARG A 104 -5.59 -12.22 0.30
CA ARG A 104 -4.60 -12.42 -0.76
C ARG A 104 -3.17 -12.17 -0.30
N PHE A 105 -2.25 -12.71 -1.09
CA PHE A 105 -0.82 -12.46 -1.00
C PHE A 105 -0.35 -11.43 -2.03
N PHE A 106 0.73 -10.73 -1.71
CA PHE A 106 1.36 -9.78 -2.62
C PHE A 106 2.79 -10.21 -2.92
N ALA A 107 3.16 -10.12 -4.19
CA ALA A 107 4.53 -10.14 -4.68
C ALA A 107 4.92 -8.72 -5.11
N ALA A 108 6.22 -8.46 -5.26
CA ALA A 108 6.71 -7.11 -5.51
C ALA A 108 6.03 -6.45 -6.72
N TYR A 109 5.74 -7.23 -7.77
CA TYR A 109 5.17 -6.76 -9.03
C TYR A 109 3.64 -6.85 -9.11
N THR A 110 2.93 -7.21 -8.04
CA THR A 110 1.45 -7.29 -8.03
C THR A 110 0.77 -5.97 -8.39
N PHE A 111 1.40 -4.82 -8.16
CA PHE A 111 0.83 -3.52 -8.54
C PHE A 111 1.06 -3.15 -10.02
N ASP A 112 1.83 -3.94 -10.78
CA ASP A 112 2.08 -3.66 -12.19
C ASP A 112 0.84 -3.86 -13.06
N HIS A 113 -0.18 -4.58 -12.59
CA HIS A 113 -1.47 -4.72 -13.30
C HIS A 113 -2.18 -3.39 -13.52
N PHE A 114 -1.81 -2.33 -12.78
CA PHE A 114 -2.36 -0.98 -12.97
C PHE A 114 -1.51 -0.09 -13.87
N LYS A 115 -0.39 -0.59 -14.41
CA LYS A 115 0.41 0.16 -15.39
C LYS A 115 -0.33 0.21 -16.74
N PRO A 116 -0.36 1.37 -17.44
CA PRO A 116 -1.03 1.49 -18.74
C PRO A 116 -0.55 0.46 -19.77
N GLU A 117 0.74 0.15 -19.79
CA GLU A 117 1.36 -0.76 -20.75
C GLU A 117 1.27 -2.25 -20.35
N ASN A 118 0.68 -2.58 -19.19
CA ASN A 118 0.54 -3.98 -18.79
C ASN A 118 -0.51 -4.69 -19.66
N ILE A 119 -0.19 -5.87 -20.16
CA ILE A 119 -1.08 -6.71 -20.96
C ILE A 119 -2.36 -7.13 -20.20
N GLU A 120 -2.30 -7.14 -18.87
CA GLU A 120 -3.40 -7.50 -17.97
C GLU A 120 -4.13 -6.28 -17.41
N ASN A 121 -3.97 -5.10 -18.01
CA ASN A 121 -4.63 -3.88 -17.57
C ASN A 121 -6.17 -3.90 -17.72
N TYR A 122 -6.75 -4.95 -18.32
CA TYR A 122 -8.19 -5.11 -18.53
C TYR A 122 -8.97 -5.44 -17.24
N TYR A 123 -8.30 -5.88 -16.17
CA TYR A 123 -8.92 -6.15 -14.88
C TYR A 123 -9.41 -4.89 -14.14
N SER A 124 -8.93 -3.71 -14.54
CA SER A 124 -9.27 -2.46 -13.88
C SER A 124 -9.21 -1.27 -14.84
N LYS A 125 -9.96 -0.22 -14.55
CA LYS A 125 -9.86 1.09 -15.21
C LYS A 125 -8.81 2.00 -14.57
N ALA A 126 -8.33 1.69 -13.36
CA ALA A 126 -7.34 2.48 -12.66
C ALA A 126 -5.97 2.43 -13.35
N ARG A 127 -5.28 3.56 -13.41
CA ARG A 127 -3.96 3.67 -14.05
C ARG A 127 -2.96 4.38 -13.16
N PHE A 128 -1.80 3.76 -12.97
CA PHE A 128 -0.72 4.25 -12.12
C PHE A 128 0.66 4.05 -12.76
N ASN A 129 1.54 5.03 -12.55
CA ASN A 129 2.98 4.89 -12.80
C ASN A 129 3.66 4.43 -11.52
N ILE A 130 4.46 3.37 -11.58
CA ILE A 130 5.28 2.94 -10.44
C ILE A 130 6.47 3.90 -10.29
N ARG A 131 6.49 4.71 -9.23
CA ARG A 131 7.59 5.63 -8.91
C ARG A 131 8.71 4.94 -8.16
N LYS A 132 8.34 4.03 -7.25
CA LYS A 132 9.29 3.34 -6.39
C LYS A 132 8.73 2.01 -5.92
N ARG A 133 9.61 1.03 -5.77
CA ARG A 133 9.31 -0.28 -5.22
C ARG A 133 10.46 -0.75 -4.36
N LYS A 134 10.15 -1.30 -3.19
CA LYS A 134 11.14 -1.88 -2.28
C LYS A 134 10.57 -3.07 -1.54
N LEU A 135 11.41 -4.07 -1.33
CA LEU A 135 11.29 -5.10 -0.32
C LEU A 135 11.93 -4.61 0.98
N ILE A 136 11.29 -4.89 2.11
CA ILE A 136 11.73 -4.52 3.46
C ILE A 136 11.86 -5.79 4.29
N ILE A 137 13.07 -6.11 4.75
CA ILE A 137 13.31 -7.38 5.46
C ILE A 137 12.68 -7.39 6.83
N VAL A 138 12.83 -6.31 7.60
CA VAL A 138 12.29 -6.20 8.95
C VAL A 138 11.35 -5.01 9.04
N HIS A 139 10.07 -5.23 9.35
CA HIS A 139 9.09 -4.14 9.48
C HIS A 139 9.44 -3.20 10.65
N SER A 140 9.72 -3.76 11.83
CA SER A 140 9.98 -2.99 13.07
C SER A 140 10.75 -3.80 14.11
N GLY A 141 11.14 -3.15 15.21
CA GLY A 141 11.76 -3.81 16.37
C GLY A 141 13.30 -3.78 16.39
N ILE A 142 13.90 -4.55 17.30
CA ILE A 142 15.33 -4.51 17.61
C ILE A 142 16.23 -4.84 16.41
N PHE A 143 15.73 -5.63 15.46
CA PHE A 143 16.45 -6.03 14.25
C PHE A 143 16.25 -5.08 13.06
N TYR A 144 15.56 -3.95 13.25
CA TYR A 144 15.31 -2.99 12.17
C TYR A 144 16.61 -2.49 11.51
N PHE A 145 17.72 -2.47 12.24
CA PHE A 145 19.02 -2.08 11.68
C PHE A 145 19.50 -2.98 10.53
N LEU A 146 19.04 -4.24 10.46
CA LEU A 146 19.37 -5.16 9.36
C LEU A 146 18.92 -4.63 8.00
N ASN A 147 17.88 -3.78 7.97
CA ASN A 147 17.44 -3.12 6.74
C ASN A 147 18.54 -2.28 6.10
N TYR A 148 19.42 -1.64 6.87
CA TYR A 148 20.52 -0.83 6.31
C TYR A 148 21.56 -1.68 5.58
N ILE A 149 21.71 -2.95 5.97
CA ILE A 149 22.68 -3.90 5.40
C ILE A 149 22.06 -4.61 4.19
N PHE A 150 20.88 -5.18 4.37
CA PHE A 150 20.34 -6.11 3.38
C PHE A 150 19.41 -5.46 2.35
N ASN A 151 18.66 -4.40 2.70
CA ASN A 151 17.72 -3.80 1.75
C ASN A 151 18.42 -3.28 0.47
N PRO A 152 19.63 -2.66 0.52
CA PRO A 152 20.35 -2.29 -0.70
C PRO A 152 20.63 -3.47 -1.63
N ILE A 153 20.91 -4.66 -1.08
CA ILE A 153 21.28 -5.86 -1.84
C ILE A 153 20.03 -6.51 -2.44
N ILE A 154 19.02 -6.78 -1.61
CA ILE A 154 17.82 -7.53 -2.09
C ILE A 154 17.01 -6.72 -3.10
N ASN A 155 17.09 -5.38 -3.04
CA ASN A 155 16.39 -4.50 -3.96
C ASN A 155 17.15 -4.22 -5.26
N LEU A 156 18.41 -4.67 -5.38
CA LEU A 156 19.20 -4.49 -6.61
C LEU A 156 18.55 -5.21 -7.80
N ARG A 157 18.01 -6.40 -7.56
CA ARG A 157 17.30 -7.19 -8.57
C ARG A 157 16.19 -8.02 -7.92
N ILE A 158 15.07 -7.37 -7.65
CA ILE A 158 13.92 -7.99 -6.96
C ILE A 158 13.47 -9.32 -7.59
N PRO A 159 13.32 -9.46 -8.93
CA PRO A 159 12.89 -10.74 -9.52
C PRO A 159 13.88 -11.89 -9.28
N PHE A 160 15.18 -11.57 -9.19
CA PHE A 160 16.18 -12.57 -8.86
C PHE A 160 16.10 -12.95 -7.38
N PHE A 161 15.95 -11.96 -6.50
CA PHE A 161 15.75 -12.21 -5.07
C PHE A 161 14.52 -13.08 -4.81
N GLU A 162 13.34 -12.68 -5.30
CA GLU A 162 12.08 -13.41 -5.10
C GLU A 162 12.16 -14.84 -5.64
N LYS A 163 12.85 -15.05 -6.77
CA LYS A 163 12.95 -16.37 -7.40
C LYS A 163 13.98 -17.30 -6.74
N PHE A 164 15.14 -16.77 -6.33
CA PHE A 164 16.28 -17.62 -5.95
C PHE A 164 16.74 -17.48 -4.50
N ILE A 165 16.53 -16.33 -3.86
CA ILE A 165 17.04 -16.04 -2.50
C ILE A 165 15.91 -16.17 -1.47
N ASN A 166 14.69 -15.78 -1.83
CA ASN A 166 13.53 -15.78 -0.95
C ASN A 166 13.24 -17.11 -0.22
N PRO A 167 13.54 -18.31 -0.78
CA PRO A 167 13.41 -19.56 -0.02
C PRO A 167 14.28 -19.62 1.24
N PHE A 168 15.38 -18.89 1.28
CA PHE A 168 16.34 -18.88 2.40
C PHE A 168 16.19 -17.64 3.29
N ILE A 169 15.81 -16.50 2.71
CA ILE A 169 15.68 -15.23 3.40
C ILE A 169 14.28 -14.67 3.13
N ARG A 170 13.48 -14.59 4.18
CA ARG A 170 12.13 -14.01 4.10
C ARG A 170 12.18 -12.48 4.21
N VAL A 171 11.14 -11.86 3.69
CA VAL A 171 10.94 -10.41 3.69
C VAL A 171 9.60 -10.14 4.36
N ASP A 172 9.55 -9.10 5.19
CA ASP A 172 8.33 -8.71 5.88
C ASP A 172 7.37 -7.99 4.94
N ASP A 173 7.81 -6.92 4.27
CA ASP A 173 6.91 -6.03 3.52
C ASP A 173 7.37 -5.70 2.11
N ILE A 174 6.37 -5.36 1.30
CA ILE A 174 6.53 -4.64 0.05
C ILE A 174 6.09 -3.19 0.26
N TYR A 175 6.97 -2.25 -0.06
CA TYR A 175 6.63 -0.84 -0.24
C TYR A 175 6.51 -0.53 -1.73
N VAL A 176 5.39 0.09 -2.13
CA VAL A 176 5.22 0.64 -3.48
C VAL A 176 4.72 2.08 -3.40
N GLU A 177 5.35 2.95 -4.18
CA GLU A 177 4.91 4.31 -4.42
C GLU A 177 4.45 4.44 -5.86
N MET A 178 3.22 4.91 -6.04
CA MET A 178 2.54 4.99 -7.33
C MET A 178 2.03 6.40 -7.57
N GLU A 179 2.09 6.86 -8.81
CA GLU A 179 1.51 8.14 -9.22
C GLU A 179 0.27 7.91 -10.09
N CYS A 180 -0.82 8.59 -9.75
CA CYS A 180 -2.11 8.50 -10.43
C CYS A 180 -2.06 9.12 -11.83
N ILE A 181 -2.53 8.36 -12.83
CA ILE A 181 -2.66 8.77 -14.24
C ILE A 181 -4.16 8.91 -14.54
N LYS A 182 -4.59 10.09 -14.96
CA LYS A 182 -5.98 10.38 -15.33
C LYS A 182 -6.04 10.97 -16.74
#